data_AF-A0A1F2X0K3-F1
#
_entry.id   AF-A0A1F2X0K3-F1
#
_cell.length_a   1.000
_cell.length_b   1.000
_cell.length_c   1.000
_cell.angle_alpha   90.00
_cell.angle_beta   90.00
_cell.angle_gamma   90.00
#
_symmetry.space_group_name_H-M   'P 1'
#
loop_
_entity.id
_entity.type
_entity.pdbx_description
1 polymer ?
#
loop_
_entity_poly.entity_id
_entity_poly.type
_entity_poly.pdbx_seq_one_letter_code
_entity_poly.pdbx_strand_id
1 'polypeptide(L)'
;MRSKELLDLAKDVQGEAQRLGFGLPVVPEQPLPVSLSGLYDALVSSLPLRSATRQLFIDGHYAEAVEEAYKCVNNTVKHKSGSSRDGQQLMHYVFDEDNPVLKLNDLKTTSKKDEQKGYKLIFAGCMTGIRNPRAHEHDLREESEAALELLAWANHLMRVTGKARRVRRRVRVQLQPDQ
;
A
#
# COMPACT_ATOMS: atom_id res chain seq x y z
N MET A 1 -53.17 10.09 14.92
CA MET A 1 -52.93 10.17 16.38
C MET A 1 -52.24 8.92 16.92
N ARG A 2 -52.78 7.71 16.78
CA ARG A 2 -52.24 6.46 17.39
C ARG A 2 -50.77 6.10 17.13
N SER A 3 -50.21 6.40 15.96
CA SER A 3 -48.81 6.04 15.64
C SER A 3 -47.77 6.85 16.42
N LYS A 4 -48.10 8.09 16.79
CA LYS A 4 -47.19 8.95 17.56
C LYS A 4 -47.17 8.52 19.02
N GLU A 5 -48.34 8.23 19.57
CA GLU A 5 -48.53 7.69 20.92
C GLU A 5 -47.81 6.34 21.13
N LEU A 6 -47.86 5.44 20.13
CA LEU A 6 -47.12 4.18 20.16
C LEU A 6 -45.59 4.38 20.14
N LEU A 7 -45.11 5.35 19.37
CA LEU A 7 -43.69 5.65 19.27
C LEU A 7 -43.17 6.30 20.56
N ASP A 8 -43.98 7.16 21.18
CA ASP A 8 -43.64 7.82 22.44
C ASP A 8 -43.62 6.80 23.58
N LEU A 9 -44.60 5.90 23.65
CA LEU A 9 -44.63 4.80 24.62
C LEU A 9 -43.41 3.86 24.47
N ALA A 10 -43.02 3.53 23.24
CA ALA A 10 -41.85 2.68 23.00
C ALA A 10 -40.53 3.34 23.48
N LYS A 11 -40.40 4.66 23.30
CA LYS A 11 -39.24 5.42 23.79
C LYS A 11 -39.20 5.49 25.31
N ASP A 12 -40.35 5.65 25.96
CA ASP A 12 -40.43 5.69 27.42
C ASP A 12 -40.04 4.33 28.04
N VAL A 13 -40.57 3.23 27.48
CA VAL A 13 -40.20 1.86 27.90
C VAL A 13 -38.70 1.61 27.69
N GLN A 14 -38.13 2.07 26.58
CA GLN A 14 -36.70 1.95 26.31
C GLN A 14 -35.85 2.78 27.29
N GLY A 15 -36.32 3.97 27.67
CA GLY A 15 -35.67 4.82 28.66
C GLY A 15 -35.69 4.22 30.07
N GLU A 16 -36.81 3.64 30.50
CA GLU A 16 -36.89 2.95 31.80
C GLU A 16 -36.04 1.67 31.83
N ALA A 17 -36.05 0.88 30.75
CA ALA A 17 -35.20 -0.30 30.64
C ALA A 17 -33.71 0.07 30.82
N GLN A 18 -33.25 1.15 30.16
CA GLN A 18 -31.87 1.64 30.32
C GLN A 18 -31.56 2.13 31.74
N ARG A 19 -32.49 2.83 32.41
CA ARG A 19 -32.32 3.26 33.81
C ARG A 19 -32.21 2.10 34.78
N LEU A 20 -32.88 0.99 34.49
CA LEU A 20 -32.84 -0.25 35.26
C LEU A 20 -31.65 -1.15 34.89
N GLY A 21 -30.77 -0.71 34.00
CA GLY A 21 -29.60 -1.48 33.55
C GLY A 21 -29.93 -2.58 32.54
N PHE A 22 -31.15 -2.63 32.02
CA PHE A 22 -31.57 -3.52 30.95
C PHE A 22 -31.45 -2.81 29.59
N GLY A 23 -30.36 -3.10 28.88
CA GLY A 23 -30.10 -2.58 27.54
C GLY A 23 -28.59 -2.48 27.32
N LEU A 24 -28.13 -2.86 26.12
CA LEU A 24 -26.77 -2.51 25.74
C LEU A 24 -26.64 -0.99 25.84
N PRO A 25 -25.52 -0.45 26.37
CA PRO A 25 -25.30 0.98 26.33
C PRO A 25 -25.47 1.41 24.89
N VAL A 26 -26.41 2.34 24.63
CA VAL A 26 -26.44 3.06 23.37
C VAL A 26 -25.18 3.90 23.39
N VAL A 27 -24.08 3.32 22.92
CA VAL A 27 -22.90 4.08 22.57
C VAL A 27 -23.42 5.05 21.51
N PRO A 28 -23.43 6.37 21.76
CA PRO A 28 -23.76 7.29 20.70
C PRO A 28 -22.87 6.93 19.52
N GLU A 29 -23.44 6.70 18.34
CA GLU A 29 -22.69 6.66 17.10
C GLU A 29 -21.97 8.00 17.00
N GLN A 30 -20.78 8.08 17.58
CA GLN A 30 -19.88 9.16 17.30
C GLN A 30 -19.40 8.86 15.89
N PRO A 31 -19.75 9.67 14.87
CA PRO A 31 -19.12 9.50 13.58
C PRO A 31 -17.61 9.53 13.83
N LEU A 32 -16.91 8.48 13.39
CA LEU A 32 -15.46 8.42 13.55
C LEU A 32 -14.88 9.75 13.07
N PRO A 33 -14.05 10.44 13.88
CA PRO A 33 -13.64 11.82 13.59
C PRO A 33 -12.57 11.91 12.48
N VAL A 34 -12.56 10.97 11.53
CA VAL A 34 -11.52 10.87 10.51
C VAL A 34 -12.18 10.89 9.14
N SER A 35 -12.01 12.00 8.42
CA SER A 35 -12.36 12.05 7.00
C SER A 35 -11.49 11.07 6.22
N LEU A 36 -12.00 10.52 5.12
CA LEU A 36 -11.23 9.64 4.24
C LEU A 36 -9.92 10.29 3.77
N SER A 37 -9.97 11.61 3.50
CA SER A 37 -8.79 12.43 3.19
C SER A 37 -7.79 12.53 4.35
N GLY A 38 -8.27 12.65 5.59
CA GLY A 38 -7.43 12.68 6.78
C GLY A 38 -6.76 11.33 7.03
N LEU A 39 -7.50 10.22 6.82
CA LEU A 39 -6.94 8.88 6.94
C LEU A 39 -5.89 8.61 5.86
N TYR A 40 -6.16 9.05 4.62
CA TYR A 40 -5.17 9.03 3.55
C TYR A 40 -3.88 9.77 3.95
N ASP A 41 -3.99 10.99 4.46
CA ASP A 41 -2.82 11.80 4.84
C ASP A 41 -2.03 11.19 6.01
N ALA A 42 -2.70 10.47 6.91
CA ALA A 42 -2.07 9.74 8.00
C ALA A 42 -1.33 8.48 7.51
N LEU A 43 -1.92 7.73 6.58
CA LEU A 43 -1.39 6.44 6.13
C LEU A 43 -0.35 6.57 5.01
N VAL A 44 -0.49 7.55 4.11
CA VAL A 44 0.35 7.75 2.93
C VAL A 44 1.34 8.88 3.21
N SER A 45 2.49 8.52 3.79
CA SER A 45 3.52 9.47 4.25
C SER A 45 4.69 9.70 3.28
N SER A 46 4.90 8.82 2.31
CA SER A 46 5.93 8.98 1.26
C SER A 46 5.62 10.19 0.37
N LEU A 47 6.50 11.20 0.35
CA LEU A 47 6.28 12.41 -0.46
C LEU A 47 6.10 12.12 -1.96
N PRO A 48 6.95 11.32 -2.63
CA PRO A 48 6.73 10.98 -4.05
C PRO A 48 5.39 10.30 -4.30
N LEU A 49 4.94 9.47 -3.35
CA LEU A 49 3.68 8.76 -3.46
C LEU A 49 2.51 9.74 -3.31
N ARG A 50 2.52 10.57 -2.26
CA ARG A 50 1.49 11.60 -2.02
C ARG A 50 1.32 12.52 -3.22
N SER A 51 2.43 12.99 -3.80
CA SER A 51 2.40 13.87 -4.96
C SER A 51 1.73 13.23 -6.18
N ALA A 52 1.86 11.91 -6.35
CA ALA A 52 1.25 11.20 -7.47
C ALA A 52 -0.22 10.85 -7.24
N THR A 53 -0.63 10.57 -6.01
CA THR A 53 -1.91 9.87 -5.76
C THR A 53 -2.94 10.68 -4.97
N ARG A 54 -2.55 11.75 -4.28
CA ARG A 54 -3.44 12.42 -3.32
C ARG A 54 -4.65 13.09 -3.97
N GLN A 55 -4.43 13.82 -5.06
CA GLN A 55 -5.52 14.54 -5.73
C GLN A 55 -6.51 13.56 -6.36
N LEU A 56 -5.99 12.55 -7.08
CA LEU A 56 -6.81 11.46 -7.64
C LEU A 56 -7.69 10.80 -6.58
N PHE A 57 -7.13 10.48 -5.42
CA PHE A 57 -7.87 9.85 -4.34
C PHE A 57 -8.97 10.75 -3.76
N ILE A 58 -8.70 12.04 -3.55
CA ILE A 58 -9.69 12.99 -2.99
C ILE A 58 -10.84 13.23 -3.98
N ASP A 59 -10.54 13.23 -5.27
CA ASP A 59 -11.51 13.45 -6.34
C ASP A 59 -12.30 12.18 -6.70
N GLY A 60 -12.03 11.04 -6.02
CA GLY A 60 -12.74 9.78 -6.22
C GLY A 60 -12.21 8.92 -7.37
N HIS A 61 -11.08 9.29 -7.98
CA HIS A 61 -10.37 8.52 -9.00
C HIS A 61 -9.54 7.39 -8.37
N TYR A 62 -10.20 6.49 -7.64
CA TYR A 62 -9.56 5.49 -6.78
C TYR A 62 -8.70 4.49 -7.55
N ALA A 63 -9.21 3.93 -8.66
CA ALA A 63 -8.46 2.97 -9.48
C ALA A 63 -7.18 3.61 -10.06
N GLU A 64 -7.29 4.84 -10.58
CA GLU A 64 -6.17 5.62 -11.12
C GLU A 64 -5.16 5.98 -10.02
N ALA A 65 -5.63 6.36 -8.83
CA ALA A 65 -4.75 6.63 -7.68
C ALA A 65 -3.92 5.40 -7.32
N VAL A 66 -4.53 4.21 -7.31
CA VAL A 66 -3.81 2.95 -7.07
C VAL A 66 -2.85 2.65 -8.22
N GLU A 67 -3.25 2.82 -9.48
CA GLU A 67 -2.36 2.59 -10.63
C GLU A 67 -1.09 3.46 -10.55
N GLU A 68 -1.26 4.77 -10.30
CA GLU A 68 -0.16 5.72 -10.14
C GLU A 68 0.72 5.40 -8.92
N ALA A 69 0.13 4.87 -7.85
CA ALA A 69 0.88 4.41 -6.68
C ALA A 69 1.90 3.32 -7.05
N TYR A 70 1.46 2.30 -7.77
CA TYR A 70 2.33 1.17 -8.12
C TYR A 70 3.26 1.50 -9.30
N LYS A 71 2.92 2.45 -10.17
CA LYS A 71 3.89 3.08 -11.10
C LYS A 71 5.00 3.79 -10.32
N CYS A 72 4.64 4.57 -9.29
CA CYS A 72 5.61 5.26 -8.42
C CYS A 72 6.56 4.27 -7.73
N VAL A 73 6.03 3.18 -7.16
CA VAL A 73 6.84 2.09 -6.57
C VAL A 73 7.81 1.51 -7.60
N ASN A 74 7.31 1.12 -8.77
CA ASN A 74 8.12 0.57 -9.86
C ASN A 74 9.25 1.52 -10.27
N ASN A 75 8.92 2.79 -10.52
CA ASN A 75 9.89 3.81 -10.94
C ASN A 75 10.94 4.09 -9.87
N THR A 76 10.56 4.02 -8.58
CA THR A 76 11.50 4.16 -7.46
C THR A 76 12.52 3.02 -7.45
N VAL A 77 12.07 1.78 -7.68
CA VAL A 77 12.97 0.63 -7.80
C VAL A 77 13.89 0.76 -9.02
N LYS A 78 13.38 1.22 -10.17
CA LYS A 78 14.19 1.47 -11.39
C LYS A 78 15.29 2.48 -11.11
N HIS A 79 14.94 3.66 -10.58
CA HIS A 79 15.91 4.71 -10.27
C HIS A 79 16.98 4.22 -9.29
N LYS A 80 16.57 3.54 -8.22
CA LYS A 80 17.49 3.08 -7.18
C LYS A 80 18.43 1.97 -7.66
N SER A 81 17.93 1.07 -8.51
CA SER A 81 18.71 -0.05 -9.06
C SER A 81 19.56 0.34 -10.29
N GLY A 82 19.15 1.37 -11.03
CA GLY A 82 19.67 1.71 -12.35
C GLY A 82 19.30 0.70 -13.44
N SER A 83 18.26 -0.11 -13.22
CA SER A 83 17.78 -1.11 -14.19
C SER A 83 16.77 -0.48 -15.16
N SER A 84 16.82 -0.89 -16.43
CA SER A 84 15.83 -0.52 -17.45
C SER A 84 14.60 -1.44 -17.49
N ARG A 85 14.65 -2.59 -16.80
CA ARG A 85 13.52 -3.53 -16.70
C ARG A 85 12.29 -2.88 -16.06
N ASP A 86 11.12 -3.47 -16.27
CA ASP A 86 9.84 -2.99 -15.72
C ASP A 86 9.02 -4.11 -15.06
N GLY A 87 8.08 -3.72 -14.20
CA GLY A 87 7.06 -4.60 -13.64
C GLY A 87 7.65 -5.81 -12.92
N GLN A 88 7.04 -6.97 -13.11
CA GLN A 88 7.43 -8.22 -12.46
C GLN A 88 8.91 -8.58 -12.74
N GLN A 89 9.37 -8.40 -13.97
CA GLN A 89 10.73 -8.74 -14.38
C GLN A 89 11.78 -7.88 -13.66
N LEU A 90 11.47 -6.60 -13.43
CA LEU A 90 12.32 -5.72 -12.63
C LEU A 90 12.46 -6.25 -11.20
N MET A 91 11.34 -6.61 -10.57
CA MET A 91 11.34 -7.01 -9.15
C MET A 91 12.11 -8.32 -8.94
N HIS A 92 11.91 -9.30 -9.83
CA HIS A 92 12.68 -10.55 -9.81
C HIS A 92 14.18 -10.30 -9.97
N TYR A 93 14.56 -9.46 -10.95
CA TYR A 93 15.97 -9.18 -11.21
C TYR A 93 16.65 -8.42 -10.07
N VAL A 94 15.97 -7.41 -9.52
CA VAL A 94 16.59 -6.46 -8.59
C VAL A 94 16.72 -7.04 -7.19
N PHE A 95 15.71 -7.78 -6.73
CA PHE A 95 15.65 -8.35 -5.38
C PHE A 95 16.00 -9.83 -5.33
N ASP A 96 16.65 -10.38 -6.35
CA ASP A 96 17.15 -11.74 -6.34
C ASP A 96 18.07 -11.98 -5.12
N GLU A 97 17.82 -13.01 -4.33
CA GLU A 97 18.55 -13.30 -3.09
C GLU A 97 19.96 -13.84 -3.33
N ASP A 98 20.18 -14.46 -4.49
CA ASP A 98 21.47 -15.02 -4.87
C ASP A 98 22.35 -13.96 -5.56
N ASN A 99 21.75 -13.13 -6.42
CA ASN A 99 22.43 -12.08 -7.19
C ASN A 99 21.72 -10.71 -7.10
N PRO A 100 21.59 -10.12 -5.90
CA PRO A 100 20.83 -8.89 -5.70
C PRO A 100 21.49 -7.68 -6.35
N VAL A 101 20.69 -6.85 -7.02
CA VAL A 101 21.08 -5.47 -7.34
C VAL A 101 20.81 -4.55 -6.15
N LEU A 102 19.67 -4.73 -5.50
CA LEU A 102 19.30 -4.07 -4.27
C LEU A 102 19.16 -5.10 -3.14
N LYS A 103 19.81 -4.84 -2.02
CA LYS A 103 19.69 -5.63 -0.80
C LYS A 103 18.74 -4.95 0.18
N LEU A 104 17.74 -5.68 0.67
CA LEU A 104 16.85 -5.20 1.73
C LEU A 104 17.50 -5.30 3.13
N ASN A 105 18.40 -6.27 3.31
CA ASN A 105 19.17 -6.51 4.54
C ASN A 105 20.60 -7.02 4.19
N ASP A 106 21.34 -7.62 5.13
CA ASP A 106 22.72 -8.09 4.86
C ASP A 106 22.84 -9.48 4.19
N LEU A 107 21.74 -10.24 4.07
CA LEU A 107 21.64 -11.58 3.47
C LEU A 107 22.58 -12.64 4.09
N LYS A 108 23.01 -12.45 5.34
CA LYS A 108 23.96 -13.36 6.01
C LYS A 108 23.33 -14.64 6.56
N THR A 109 22.03 -14.62 6.85
CA THR A 109 21.30 -15.76 7.44
C THR A 109 20.19 -16.22 6.52
N THR A 110 19.75 -17.48 6.67
CA THR A 110 18.63 -18.04 5.91
C THR A 110 17.38 -17.16 6.03
N SER A 111 16.99 -16.80 7.25
CA SER A 111 15.84 -15.91 7.50
C SER A 111 15.95 -14.56 6.77
N LYS A 112 17.14 -13.98 6.66
CA LYS A 112 17.35 -12.72 5.93
C LYS A 112 17.28 -12.90 4.41
N LYS A 113 17.73 -14.05 3.89
CA LYS A 113 17.53 -14.42 2.48
C LYS A 113 16.04 -14.67 2.18
N ASP A 114 15.34 -15.31 3.10
CA ASP A 114 13.89 -15.55 2.99
C ASP A 114 13.11 -14.24 3.01
N GLU A 115 13.48 -13.27 3.84
CA GLU A 115 12.87 -11.93 3.84
C GLU A 115 13.05 -11.24 2.46
N GLN A 116 14.27 -11.27 1.92
CA GLN A 116 14.56 -10.72 0.58
C GLN A 116 13.71 -11.43 -0.49
N LYS A 117 13.68 -12.77 -0.48
CA LYS A 117 12.90 -13.58 -1.41
C LYS A 117 11.39 -13.30 -1.28
N GLY A 118 10.90 -13.18 -0.06
CA GLY A 118 9.51 -12.86 0.23
C GLY A 118 9.12 -11.51 -0.35
N TYR A 119 9.92 -10.47 -0.09
CA TYR A 119 9.68 -9.16 -0.69
C TYR A 119 9.83 -9.18 -2.21
N LYS A 120 10.80 -9.89 -2.79
CA LYS A 120 10.89 -10.10 -4.24
C LYS A 120 9.55 -10.55 -4.83
N LEU A 121 8.92 -11.56 -4.21
CA LEU A 121 7.62 -12.10 -4.64
C LEU A 121 6.47 -11.12 -4.41
N ILE A 122 6.45 -10.44 -3.25
CA ILE A 122 5.44 -9.42 -2.94
C ILE A 122 5.47 -8.28 -3.97
N PHE A 123 6.65 -7.70 -4.22
CA PHE A 123 6.81 -6.63 -5.20
C PHE A 123 6.41 -7.10 -6.61
N ALA A 124 6.87 -8.29 -7.01
CA ALA A 124 6.52 -8.88 -8.30
C ALA A 124 5.00 -9.10 -8.45
N GLY A 125 4.37 -9.68 -7.42
CA GLY A 125 2.93 -9.91 -7.37
C GLY A 125 2.12 -8.61 -7.40
N CYS A 126 2.59 -7.54 -6.74
CA CYS A 126 1.94 -6.23 -6.82
C CYS A 126 1.95 -5.67 -8.25
N MET A 127 3.05 -5.87 -9.00
CA MET A 127 3.07 -5.45 -10.40
C MET A 127 2.06 -6.24 -11.23
N THR A 128 2.04 -7.56 -11.09
CA THR A 128 1.19 -8.43 -11.91
C THR A 128 -0.28 -8.39 -11.53
N GLY A 129 -0.61 -8.36 -10.23
CA GLY A 129 -1.98 -8.50 -9.73
C GLY A 129 -2.65 -7.18 -9.32
N ILE A 130 -1.89 -6.11 -9.10
CA ILE A 130 -2.45 -4.81 -8.69
C ILE A 130 -2.29 -3.78 -9.81
N ARG A 131 -1.05 -3.51 -10.23
CA ARG A 131 -0.77 -2.50 -11.26
C ARG A 131 -1.32 -2.89 -12.63
N ASN A 132 -0.97 -4.08 -13.12
CA ASN A 132 -1.25 -4.45 -14.50
C ASN A 132 -2.76 -4.48 -14.84
N PRO A 133 -3.67 -5.02 -14.01
CA PRO A 133 -5.10 -4.96 -14.29
C PRO A 133 -5.58 -3.52 -14.42
N ARG A 134 -5.21 -2.63 -13.50
CA ARG A 134 -5.59 -1.21 -13.53
C ARG A 134 -5.01 -0.44 -14.73
N ALA A 135 -3.84 -0.85 -15.23
CA ALA A 135 -3.22 -0.23 -16.39
C ALA A 135 -3.77 -0.73 -17.74
N HIS A 136 -4.49 -1.86 -17.76
CA HIS A 136 -4.98 -2.49 -18.99
C HIS A 136 -6.51 -2.57 -19.08
N GLU A 137 -7.22 -2.47 -17.97
CA GLU A 137 -8.68 -2.50 -17.88
C GLU A 137 -9.23 -1.10 -17.58
N HIS A 138 -9.88 -0.47 -18.56
CA HIS A 138 -10.34 0.92 -18.45
C HIS A 138 -11.60 1.11 -17.59
N ASP A 139 -12.37 0.05 -17.35
CA ASP A 139 -13.65 0.11 -16.62
C ASP A 139 -13.54 -0.41 -15.17
N LEU A 140 -12.33 -0.62 -14.66
CA LEU A 140 -12.11 -1.13 -13.31
C LEU A 140 -12.55 -0.09 -12.28
N ARG A 141 -13.57 -0.45 -11.48
CA ARG A 141 -14.04 0.34 -10.34
C ARG A 141 -13.38 -0.13 -9.07
N GLU A 142 -13.01 0.81 -8.23
CA GLU A 142 -12.36 0.57 -6.95
C GLU A 142 -13.14 1.32 -5.87
N GLU A 143 -13.44 0.65 -4.77
CA GLU A 143 -14.04 1.29 -3.60
C GLU A 143 -12.97 2.08 -2.83
N SER A 144 -13.38 3.17 -2.18
CA SER A 144 -12.50 4.08 -1.43
C SER A 144 -11.59 3.36 -0.44
N GLU A 145 -12.16 2.43 0.32
CA GLU A 145 -11.52 1.69 1.39
C GLU A 145 -10.45 0.75 0.83
N ALA A 146 -10.81 -0.02 -0.21
CA ALA A 146 -9.88 -0.92 -0.89
C ALA A 146 -8.72 -0.14 -1.52
N ALA A 147 -9.02 1.00 -2.16
CA ALA A 147 -7.99 1.87 -2.71
C ALA A 147 -7.03 2.36 -1.64
N LEU A 148 -7.56 2.78 -0.49
CA LEU A 148 -6.77 3.28 0.63
C LEU A 148 -5.86 2.19 1.23
N GLU A 149 -6.35 0.95 1.35
CA GLU A 149 -5.53 -0.20 1.77
C GLU A 149 -4.36 -0.42 0.82
N LEU A 150 -4.63 -0.40 -0.49
CA LEU A 150 -3.60 -0.58 -1.52
C LEU A 150 -2.60 0.57 -1.55
N LEU A 151 -3.04 1.81 -1.28
CA LEU A 151 -2.19 2.99 -1.17
C LEU A 151 -1.31 2.94 0.08
N ALA A 152 -1.88 2.51 1.22
CA ALA A 152 -1.12 2.28 2.44
C ALA A 152 -0.07 1.18 2.25
N TRP A 153 -0.41 0.12 1.51
CA TRP A 153 0.52 -0.93 1.13
C TRP A 153 1.64 -0.42 0.21
N ALA A 154 1.31 0.35 -0.83
CA ALA A 154 2.30 1.00 -1.68
C ALA A 154 3.25 1.89 -0.85
N ASN A 155 2.74 2.61 0.15
CA ASN A 155 3.55 3.42 1.06
C ASN A 155 4.53 2.56 1.88
N HIS A 156 4.11 1.37 2.33
CA HIS A 156 5.01 0.40 2.98
C HIS A 156 6.15 -0.05 2.03
N LEU A 157 5.81 -0.41 0.79
CA LEU A 157 6.79 -0.81 -0.22
C LEU A 157 7.78 0.33 -0.55
N MET A 158 7.32 1.58 -0.55
CA MET A 158 8.19 2.75 -0.69
C MET A 158 9.20 2.86 0.46
N ARG A 159 8.78 2.60 1.71
CA ARG A 159 9.70 2.56 2.87
C ARG A 159 10.73 1.44 2.75
N VAL A 160 10.29 0.24 2.35
CA VAL A 160 11.18 -0.92 2.13
C VAL A 160 12.23 -0.59 1.06
N THR A 161 11.79 -0.03 -0.08
CA THR A 161 12.69 0.40 -1.17
C THR A 161 13.64 1.51 -0.72
N GLY A 162 13.16 2.46 0.09
CA GLY A 162 13.98 3.53 0.66
C GLY A 162 15.15 2.99 1.50
N LYS A 163 14.90 1.97 2.33
CA LYS A 163 15.92 1.32 3.17
C LYS A 163 16.89 0.43 2.39
N ALA A 164 16.51 -0.06 1.22
CA ALA A 164 17.36 -0.92 0.40
C ALA A 164 18.72 -0.27 0.08
N ARG A 165 19.75 -1.09 -0.11
CA ARG A 165 21.11 -0.64 -0.47
C ARG A 165 21.54 -1.26 -1.78
N ARG A 166 22.09 -0.45 -2.69
CA ARG A 166 22.62 -0.93 -3.97
C ARG A 166 23.93 -1.66 -3.76
N VAL A 167 24.07 -2.84 -4.36
CA VAL A 167 25.32 -3.61 -4.32
C VAL A 167 26.35 -2.90 -5.18
N ARG A 168 27.54 -2.62 -4.62
CA ARG A 168 28.67 -2.08 -5.39
C ARG A 168 29.16 -3.15 -6.35
N ARG A 169 29.08 -2.92 -7.67
CA ARG A 169 29.79 -3.76 -8.65
C ARG A 169 31.29 -3.52 -8.47
N ARG A 170 32.06 -4.57 -8.19
CA ARG A 170 33.51 -4.52 -8.43
C ARG A 170 33.73 -4.64 -9.93
N VAL A 171 34.27 -3.59 -10.55
CA VAL A 171 34.82 -3.70 -11.90
C VAL A 171 36.08 -4.55 -11.76
N ARG A 172 36.06 -5.79 -12.25
CA ARG A 172 37.30 -6.54 -12.48
C ARG A 172 37.91 -5.95 -13.75
N VAL A 173 38.94 -5.13 -13.60
CA VAL A 173 39.84 -4.81 -14.71
C VAL A 173 40.56 -6.11 -15.04
N GLN A 174 40.20 -6.74 -16.16
CA GLN A 174 41.01 -7.79 -16.74
C GLN A 174 42.27 -7.11 -17.28
N LEU A 175 43.37 -7.18 -16.52
CA LEU A 175 44.69 -6.94 -17.07
C LEU A 175 44.94 -8.08 -18.06
N GLN A 176 44.97 -7.76 -19.35
CA GLN A 176 45.50 -8.68 -20.35
C GLN A 176 47.01 -8.82 -20.08
N PRO A 177 47.57 -10.04 -20.07
CA PRO A 177 49.01 -10.20 -20.00
C PRO A 177 49.61 -9.68 -21.31
N ASP A 178 50.61 -8.80 -21.19
CA ASP A 178 51.41 -8.32 -22.31
C ASP A 178 51.93 -9.52 -23.13
N GLN A 179 51.64 -9.50 -24.43
CA GLN A 179 52.25 -10.39 -25.43
C GLN A 179 53.54 -9.75 -25.94
#